data_AF-A0A505D4I7-F1
#
_entry.id   AF-A0A505D4I7-F1
#
_cell.length_a   1.000
_cell.length_b   1.000
_cell.length_c   1.000
_cell.angle_alpha   90.00
_cell.angle_beta   90.00
_cell.angle_gamma   90.00
#
_symmetry.space_group_name_H-M   'P 1'
#
loop_
_entity.id
_entity.type
_entity.pdbx_description
1 polymer ?
#
loop_
_entity_poly.entity_id
_entity_poly.type
_entity_poly.pdbx_seq_one_letter_code
_entity_poly.pdbx_strand_id
1 'polypeptide(L)'
;MKITRPALLITLNILTLPAGATQFSAGFLKNSDHSSVDLSAFSRDGYVAPGDYLLDIYLNDRLIRSQYNVSVVETGDGRSRFCITPALTDMLGLKEESRRQLVPVEGTDGQCLNLSTADSRVQYSPDNQSLSVTLPQAWMEYQDPDWVPPARWSEGVTAALLDYNLMANRYMPHQGETSTSYSLYGTAGFNLGAWRLRSD
;
A
#
# COMPACT_ATOMS: atom_id res chain seq x y z
N MET A 1 58.25 14.12 -58.36
CA MET A 1 57.79 13.21 -57.28
C MET A 1 57.47 14.05 -56.05
N LYS A 2 56.19 14.28 -55.72
CA LYS A 2 55.76 15.02 -54.52
C LYS A 2 55.03 14.04 -53.60
N ILE A 3 55.57 13.82 -52.40
CA ILE A 3 54.99 12.95 -51.38
C ILE A 3 54.12 13.82 -50.47
N THR A 4 52.80 13.69 -50.58
CA THR A 4 51.82 14.32 -49.69
C THR A 4 51.60 13.42 -48.47
N ARG A 5 52.04 13.88 -47.29
CA ARG A 5 51.76 13.23 -46.00
C ARG A 5 50.33 13.56 -45.55
N PRO A 6 49.45 12.58 -45.29
CA PRO A 6 48.15 12.85 -44.69
C PRO A 6 48.33 13.12 -43.20
N ALA A 7 47.94 14.30 -42.74
CA ALA A 7 47.85 14.62 -41.32
C ALA A 7 46.48 14.14 -40.80
N LEU A 8 46.49 13.11 -39.94
CA LEU A 8 45.30 12.59 -39.28
C LEU A 8 45.03 13.44 -38.03
N LEU A 9 44.02 14.31 -38.09
CA LEU A 9 43.51 15.02 -36.92
C LEU A 9 42.55 14.10 -36.14
N ILE A 10 42.95 13.70 -34.95
CA ILE A 10 42.10 12.97 -33.99
C ILE A 10 41.52 14.01 -33.02
N THR A 11 40.24 14.33 -33.18
CA THR A 11 39.50 15.19 -32.24
C THR A 11 38.96 14.35 -31.10
N LEU A 12 39.56 14.49 -29.92
CA LEU A 12 39.12 13.86 -28.68
C LEU A 12 37.93 14.65 -28.11
N ASN A 13 36.71 14.14 -28.29
CA ASN A 13 35.51 14.74 -27.71
C ASN A 13 35.36 14.26 -26.27
N ILE A 14 35.57 15.16 -25.30
CA ILE A 14 35.35 14.90 -23.88
C ILE A 14 33.86 15.19 -23.59
N LEU A 15 33.05 14.14 -23.42
CA LEU A 15 31.71 14.29 -22.84
C LEU A 15 31.85 14.47 -21.32
N THR A 16 31.62 15.67 -20.82
CA THR A 16 31.45 15.90 -19.38
C THR A 16 30.00 15.63 -19.01
N LEU A 17 29.76 14.54 -18.27
CA LEU A 17 28.47 14.29 -17.62
C LEU A 17 28.33 15.24 -16.42
N PRO A 18 27.23 16.00 -16.29
CA PRO A 18 26.99 16.80 -15.10
C PRO A 18 26.77 15.87 -13.90
N ALA A 19 27.60 16.02 -12.86
CA ALA A 19 27.40 15.40 -11.56
C ALA A 19 26.66 16.39 -10.65
N GLY A 20 25.40 16.10 -10.34
CA GLY A 20 24.61 16.87 -9.37
C GLY A 20 24.58 16.15 -8.03
N ALA A 21 24.77 16.88 -6.94
CA ALA A 21 24.54 16.40 -5.57
C ALA A 21 23.47 17.29 -4.92
N THR A 22 22.43 16.66 -4.38
CA THR A 22 21.37 17.35 -3.64
C THR A 22 21.75 17.41 -2.16
N GLN A 23 21.63 18.57 -1.51
CA GLN A 23 21.91 18.71 -0.08
C GLN A 23 20.76 19.44 0.60
N PHE A 24 20.32 18.89 1.75
CA PHE A 24 19.28 19.48 2.58
C PHE A 24 19.90 20.21 3.79
N SER A 25 19.32 21.35 4.14
CA SER A 25 19.71 22.12 5.33
C SER A 25 18.75 21.85 6.49
N ALA A 26 19.30 21.50 7.65
CA ALA A 26 18.52 21.32 8.87
C ALA A 26 18.00 22.63 9.47
N GLY A 27 18.50 23.80 9.02
CA GLY A 27 18.17 25.10 9.60
C GLY A 27 16.71 25.54 9.46
N PHE A 28 15.92 24.87 8.62
CA PHE A 28 14.49 25.13 8.44
C PHE A 28 13.59 24.16 9.23
N LEU A 29 14.15 23.15 9.88
CA LEU A 29 13.39 22.21 10.69
C LEU A 29 13.16 22.78 12.08
N LYS A 30 11.88 22.96 12.45
CA LYS A 30 11.48 23.40 13.79
C LYS A 30 11.57 22.20 14.75
N ASN A 31 12.76 21.92 15.26
CA ASN A 31 12.98 20.92 16.31
C ASN A 31 13.04 21.61 17.69
N SER A 32 12.47 20.96 18.72
CA SER A 32 12.60 21.40 20.12
C SER A 32 13.99 21.16 20.68
N ASP A 33 14.73 20.20 20.12
CA ASP A 33 16.15 19.97 20.40
C ASP A 33 17.00 20.56 19.27
N HIS A 34 17.96 21.44 19.62
CA HIS A 34 18.91 22.02 18.69
C HIS A 34 20.01 21.03 18.24
N SER A 35 19.77 19.72 18.36
CA SER A 35 20.69 18.71 17.86
C SER A 35 20.71 18.72 16.33
N SER A 36 21.91 18.64 15.76
CA SER A 36 22.10 18.58 14.32
C SER A 36 21.46 17.30 13.76
N VAL A 37 20.30 17.44 13.13
CA VAL A 37 19.65 16.34 12.42
C VAL A 37 20.46 16.02 11.16
N ASP A 38 20.86 14.76 11.00
CA ASP A 38 21.49 14.31 9.76
C ASP A 38 20.43 14.08 8.68
N LEU A 39 20.45 14.91 7.65
CA LEU A 39 19.55 14.82 6.49
C LEU A 39 20.22 14.21 5.25
N SER A 40 21.47 13.75 5.38
CA SER A 40 22.24 13.21 4.25
C SER A 40 21.59 11.99 3.61
N ALA A 41 20.80 11.23 4.37
CA ALA A 41 20.06 10.09 3.86
C ALA A 41 18.98 10.52 2.84
N PHE A 42 18.30 11.65 3.07
CA PHE A 42 17.27 12.19 2.17
C PHE A 42 17.83 12.80 0.89
N SER A 43 19.14 13.08 0.84
CA SER A 43 19.83 13.47 -0.38
C SER A 43 19.95 12.34 -1.41
N ARG A 44 19.69 11.08 -1.01
CA ARG A 44 19.76 9.92 -1.89
C ARG A 44 18.41 9.71 -2.56
N ASP A 45 18.44 9.55 -3.88
CA ASP A 45 17.22 9.27 -4.63
C ASP A 45 16.58 7.95 -4.17
N GLY A 46 15.26 7.96 -4.03
CA GLY A 46 14.48 6.82 -3.55
C GLY A 46 14.67 6.42 -2.08
N TYR A 47 15.39 7.20 -1.26
CA TYR A 47 15.50 6.92 0.17
C TYR A 47 14.17 7.16 0.90
N VAL A 48 13.79 6.20 1.74
CA VAL A 48 12.62 6.29 2.63
C VAL A 48 13.09 6.02 4.05
N ALA A 49 12.72 6.87 5.02
CA ALA A 49 13.15 6.63 6.40
C ALA A 49 12.52 5.32 6.95
N PRO A 50 13.27 4.50 7.70
CA PRO A 50 12.69 3.33 8.37
C PRO A 50 11.54 3.73 9.31
N GLY A 51 10.50 2.90 9.37
CA GLY A 51 9.29 3.18 10.16
C GLY A 51 8.02 2.61 9.53
N ASP A 52 6.88 2.90 10.12
CA ASP A 52 5.57 2.41 9.67
C ASP A 52 4.84 3.48 8.86
N TYR A 53 4.31 3.07 7.71
CA TYR A 53 3.62 3.95 6.77
C TYR A 53 2.23 3.39 6.48
N LEU A 54 1.22 4.26 6.58
CA LEU A 54 -0.14 3.94 6.18
C LEU A 54 -0.30 4.23 4.69
N LEU A 55 -0.43 3.19 3.87
CA LEU A 55 -0.35 3.30 2.41
C LEU A 55 -1.54 2.66 1.70
N ASP A 56 -1.89 3.23 0.55
CA ASP A 56 -2.75 2.58 -0.43
C ASP A 56 -1.93 1.59 -1.26
N ILE A 57 -2.39 0.34 -1.34
CA ILE A 57 -1.68 -0.74 -2.03
C ILE A 57 -2.31 -0.98 -3.39
N TYR A 58 -1.49 -0.81 -4.43
CA TYR A 58 -1.85 -1.08 -5.81
C TYR A 58 -1.15 -2.36 -6.29
N LEU A 59 -1.89 -3.22 -6.97
CA LEU A 59 -1.38 -4.44 -7.60
C LEU A 59 -1.72 -4.38 -9.10
N ASN A 60 -0.70 -4.35 -9.96
CA ASN A 60 -0.87 -4.22 -11.41
C ASN A 60 -1.87 -3.09 -11.76
N ASP A 61 -1.62 -1.91 -11.21
CA ASP A 61 -2.40 -0.67 -11.38
C ASP A 61 -3.83 -0.68 -10.79
N ARG A 62 -4.19 -1.71 -10.03
CA ARG A 62 -5.49 -1.79 -9.33
C ARG A 62 -5.33 -1.60 -7.83
N LEU A 63 -6.12 -0.70 -7.25
CA LEU A 63 -6.20 -0.56 -5.80
C LEU A 63 -6.78 -1.84 -5.19
N ILE A 64 -6.01 -2.50 -4.31
CA ILE A 64 -6.45 -3.73 -3.63
C ILE A 64 -6.72 -3.55 -2.15
N ARG A 65 -6.12 -2.52 -1.54
CA ARG A 65 -6.30 -2.21 -0.13
C ARG A 65 -5.96 -0.74 0.11
N SER A 66 -6.86 -0.02 0.76
CA SER A 66 -6.57 1.33 1.24
C SER A 66 -6.08 1.31 2.69
N GLN A 67 -5.26 2.29 3.04
CA GLN A 67 -4.79 2.52 4.42
C GLN A 67 -4.25 1.24 5.08
N TYR A 68 -3.30 0.58 4.40
CA TYR A 68 -2.61 -0.59 4.93
C TYR A 68 -1.28 -0.19 5.57
N ASN A 69 -1.01 -0.68 6.77
CA ASN A 69 0.24 -0.38 7.46
C ASN A 69 1.38 -1.23 6.89
N VAL A 70 2.41 -0.59 6.33
CA VAL A 70 3.61 -1.23 5.78
C VAL A 70 4.85 -0.66 6.47
N SER A 71 5.68 -1.56 7.00
CA SER A 71 6.94 -1.18 7.62
C SER A 71 8.04 -1.02 6.56
N VAL A 72 8.90 -0.02 6.74
CA VAL A 72 10.14 0.18 5.99
C VAL A 72 11.29 -0.19 6.90
N VAL A 73 12.15 -1.08 6.43
CA VAL A 73 13.32 -1.56 7.16
C VAL A 73 14.60 -1.04 6.52
N GLU A 74 15.61 -0.76 7.34
CA GLU A 74 16.96 -0.56 6.88
C GLU A 74 17.58 -1.91 6.51
N THR A 75 18.35 -1.91 5.43
CA THR A 75 18.99 -3.10 4.88
C THR A 75 20.50 -3.03 5.06
N GLY A 76 21.18 -4.18 5.04
CA GLY A 76 22.64 -4.24 5.27
C GLY A 76 23.50 -3.38 4.33
N ASP A 77 22.98 -2.97 3.18
CA ASP A 77 23.62 -2.04 2.22
C ASP A 77 23.35 -0.55 2.53
N GLY A 78 22.79 -0.22 3.69
CA GLY A 78 22.48 1.16 4.12
C GLY A 78 21.38 1.83 3.28
N ARG A 79 20.55 1.02 2.63
CA ARG A 79 19.32 1.44 1.95
C ARG A 79 18.12 1.12 2.84
N SER A 80 16.96 1.53 2.40
CA SER A 80 15.70 1.18 3.03
C SER A 80 14.76 0.56 2.01
N ARG A 81 13.96 -0.42 2.47
CA ARG A 81 13.04 -1.16 1.60
C ARG A 81 11.72 -1.38 2.33
N PHE A 82 10.62 -1.32 1.57
CA PHE A 82 9.31 -1.73 2.07
C PHE A 82 9.30 -3.21 2.35
N CYS A 83 8.81 -3.56 3.52
CA CYS A 83 8.80 -4.91 4.01
C CYS A 83 7.59 -5.66 3.49
N ILE A 84 7.83 -6.63 2.60
CA ILE A 84 6.76 -7.48 2.08
C ILE A 84 6.60 -8.67 3.03
N THR A 85 5.64 -8.58 3.94
CA THR A 85 5.35 -9.64 4.91
C THR A 85 4.61 -10.81 4.26
N PRO A 86 4.60 -12.01 4.88
CA PRO A 86 3.79 -13.13 4.40
C PRO A 86 2.31 -12.75 4.20
N ALA A 87 1.73 -12.01 5.14
CA ALA A 87 0.35 -11.53 5.02
C ALA A 87 0.14 -10.61 3.80
N LEU A 88 1.12 -9.75 3.47
CA LEU A 88 1.05 -8.94 2.26
C LEU A 88 1.20 -9.81 1.00
N THR A 89 2.06 -10.84 1.00
CA THR A 89 2.16 -11.78 -0.13
C THR A 89 0.85 -12.53 -0.39
N ASP A 90 0.12 -12.88 0.67
CA ASP A 90 -1.20 -13.51 0.57
C ASP A 90 -2.23 -12.54 -0.01
N MET A 91 -2.21 -11.28 0.44
CA MET A 91 -3.09 -10.23 -0.08
C MET A 91 -2.84 -9.93 -1.57
N LEU A 92 -1.58 -9.97 -2.00
CA LEU A 92 -1.16 -9.84 -3.39
C LEU A 92 -1.56 -11.05 -4.24
N GLY A 93 -1.97 -12.16 -3.62
CA GLY A 93 -2.41 -13.37 -4.29
C GLY A 93 -1.27 -14.09 -5.02
N LEU A 94 -0.07 -14.09 -4.43
CA LEU A 94 1.05 -14.86 -4.97
C LEU A 94 0.83 -16.35 -4.78
N LYS A 95 1.19 -17.18 -5.76
CA LYS A 95 1.23 -18.64 -5.60
C LYS A 95 2.27 -19.04 -4.56
N GLU A 96 2.05 -20.18 -3.91
CA GLU A 96 2.98 -20.70 -2.91
C GLU A 96 4.39 -20.93 -3.49
N GLU A 97 4.48 -21.46 -4.72
CA GLU A 97 5.74 -21.67 -5.44
C GLU A 97 6.54 -20.37 -5.64
N SER A 98 5.86 -19.27 -5.97
CA SER A 98 6.48 -17.95 -6.12
C SER A 98 6.88 -17.35 -4.78
N ARG A 99 6.05 -17.53 -3.73
CA ARG A 99 6.37 -17.09 -2.36
C ARG A 99 7.67 -17.73 -1.84
N ARG A 100 7.87 -19.03 -2.10
CA ARG A 100 9.08 -19.77 -1.68
C ARG A 100 10.37 -19.31 -2.36
N GLN A 101 10.27 -18.63 -3.50
CA GLN A 101 11.42 -18.08 -4.23
C GLN A 101 11.84 -16.70 -3.73
N LEU A 102 11.01 -16.05 -2.90
CA LEU A 102 11.34 -14.74 -2.34
C LEU A 102 12.44 -14.87 -1.30
N VAL A 103 13.41 -13.97 -1.40
CA VAL A 103 14.58 -13.94 -0.51
C VAL A 103 14.27 -12.99 0.65
N PRO A 104 14.53 -13.40 1.91
CA PRO A 104 14.46 -12.49 3.04
C PRO A 104 15.43 -11.33 2.91
N VAL A 105 15.03 -10.17 3.40
CA VAL A 105 15.88 -8.98 3.47
C VAL A 105 16.94 -9.19 4.54
N GLU A 106 18.21 -9.04 4.18
CA GLU A 106 19.35 -9.15 5.11
C GLU A 106 19.24 -8.16 6.26
N GLY A 107 19.53 -8.62 7.48
CA GLY A 107 19.44 -7.80 8.70
C GLY A 107 18.07 -7.79 9.36
N THR A 108 17.11 -8.57 8.84
CA THR A 108 15.76 -8.73 9.44
C THR A 108 15.58 -10.11 10.09
N ASP A 109 14.46 -10.31 10.79
CA ASP A 109 14.06 -11.57 11.43
C ASP A 109 13.62 -12.68 10.45
N GLY A 110 13.81 -12.46 9.14
CA GLY A 110 13.41 -13.38 8.08
C GLY A 110 11.95 -13.25 7.63
N GLN A 111 11.13 -12.41 8.30
CA GLN A 111 9.74 -12.17 7.91
C GLN A 111 9.60 -11.11 6.81
N CYS A 112 10.68 -10.38 6.53
CA CYS A 112 10.70 -9.32 5.56
C CYS A 112 11.18 -9.84 4.21
N LEU A 113 10.29 -9.93 3.22
CA LEU A 113 10.64 -10.49 1.91
C LEU A 113 10.95 -9.38 0.91
N ASN A 114 11.95 -9.60 0.06
CA ASN A 114 12.22 -8.73 -1.07
C ASN A 114 11.41 -9.18 -2.29
N LEU A 115 10.47 -8.35 -2.74
CA LEU A 115 9.66 -8.59 -3.93
C LEU A 115 10.13 -7.77 -5.15
N SER A 116 11.21 -6.99 -5.03
CA SER A 116 11.82 -6.30 -6.17
C SER A 116 12.83 -7.24 -6.85
N THR A 117 12.47 -7.73 -8.03
CA THR A 117 13.29 -8.66 -8.82
C THR A 117 13.46 -8.13 -10.26
N ALA A 118 14.04 -8.91 -11.16
CA ALA A 118 14.08 -8.56 -12.58
C ALA A 118 12.68 -8.50 -13.21
N ASP A 119 11.75 -9.33 -12.72
CA ASP A 119 10.41 -9.51 -13.29
C ASP A 119 9.31 -8.80 -12.49
N SER A 120 9.63 -8.26 -11.32
CA SER A 120 8.68 -7.63 -10.40
C SER A 120 9.20 -6.31 -9.84
N ARG A 121 8.28 -5.38 -9.57
CA ARG A 121 8.62 -4.02 -9.12
C ARG A 121 7.78 -3.63 -7.91
N VAL A 122 8.43 -3.05 -6.89
CA VAL A 122 7.77 -2.37 -5.79
C VAL A 122 8.16 -0.89 -5.85
N GLN A 123 7.18 -0.01 -6.01
CA GLN A 123 7.39 1.41 -6.17
C GLN A 123 6.53 2.21 -5.18
N TYR A 124 7.18 3.05 -4.40
CA TYR A 124 6.52 3.96 -3.48
C TYR A 124 6.33 5.32 -4.12
N SER A 125 5.13 5.88 -3.98
CA SER A 125 4.81 7.26 -4.31
C SER A 125 4.53 8.02 -3.02
N PRO A 126 5.46 8.87 -2.56
CA PRO A 126 5.26 9.69 -1.35
C PRO A 126 4.07 10.65 -1.48
N ASP A 127 3.91 11.27 -2.65
CA ASP A 127 2.86 12.27 -2.91
C ASP A 127 1.45 11.69 -2.76
N ASN A 128 1.27 10.43 -3.18
CA ASN A 128 0.00 9.72 -3.11
C ASN A 128 -0.12 8.79 -1.90
N GLN A 129 0.94 8.68 -1.08
CA GLN A 129 1.04 7.70 0.01
C GLN A 129 0.64 6.30 -0.45
N SER A 130 1.20 5.84 -1.57
CA SER A 130 0.82 4.57 -2.18
C SER A 130 2.01 3.68 -2.48
N LEU A 131 1.83 2.37 -2.32
CA LEU A 131 2.78 1.34 -2.71
C LEU A 131 2.22 0.56 -3.91
N SER A 132 2.85 0.74 -5.08
CA SER A 132 2.52 0.01 -6.30
C SER A 132 3.40 -1.22 -6.44
N VAL A 133 2.76 -2.38 -6.60
CA VAL A 133 3.40 -3.67 -6.78
C VAL A 133 3.02 -4.21 -8.15
N THR A 134 4.01 -4.36 -9.03
CA THR A 134 3.84 -4.95 -10.36
C THR A 134 4.39 -6.36 -10.35
N LEU A 135 3.55 -7.34 -10.72
CA LEU A 135 3.87 -8.76 -10.68
C LEU A 135 3.52 -9.47 -11.99
N PRO A 136 4.34 -10.44 -12.44
CA PRO A 136 3.99 -11.30 -13.55
C PRO A 136 2.76 -12.15 -13.22
N GLN A 137 1.83 -12.29 -14.17
CA GLN A 137 0.64 -13.13 -14.00
C GLN A 137 1.01 -14.59 -13.67
N ALA A 138 2.16 -15.08 -14.13
CA ALA A 138 2.65 -16.43 -13.84
C ALA A 138 2.86 -16.69 -12.32
N TRP A 139 3.14 -15.65 -11.55
CA TRP A 139 3.39 -15.74 -10.10
C TRP A 139 2.12 -15.63 -9.27
N MET A 140 1.01 -15.24 -9.89
CA MET A 140 -0.23 -14.95 -9.22
C MET A 140 -1.14 -16.17 -9.27
N GLU A 141 -1.91 -16.39 -8.20
CA GLU A 141 -3.03 -17.32 -8.21
C GLU A 141 -4.03 -16.92 -9.31
N TYR A 142 -4.96 -17.80 -9.65
CA TYR A 142 -5.98 -17.48 -10.65
C TYR A 142 -6.72 -16.19 -10.26
N GLN A 143 -6.66 -15.17 -11.11
CA GLN A 143 -7.37 -13.92 -10.92
C GLN A 143 -8.32 -13.71 -12.09
N ASP A 144 -9.61 -13.71 -11.78
CA ASP A 144 -10.63 -13.16 -12.66
C ASP A 144 -10.81 -11.67 -12.31
N PRO A 145 -11.10 -10.78 -13.28
CA PRO A 145 -11.35 -9.37 -13.00
C PRO A 145 -12.40 -9.10 -11.92
N ASP A 146 -13.40 -9.98 -11.78
CA ASP A 146 -14.50 -9.85 -10.82
C ASP A 146 -14.33 -10.73 -9.58
N TRP A 147 -13.17 -11.40 -9.44
CA TRP A 147 -12.88 -12.27 -8.30
C TRP A 147 -11.93 -11.60 -7.30
N VAL A 148 -12.31 -11.67 -6.02
CA VAL A 148 -11.49 -11.20 -4.90
C VAL A 148 -11.06 -12.41 -4.05
N PRO A 149 -9.74 -12.65 -3.89
CA PRO A 149 -9.24 -13.78 -3.11
C PRO A 149 -9.68 -13.71 -1.65
N PRO A 150 -9.91 -14.85 -0.99
CA PRO A 150 -10.30 -14.90 0.42
C PRO A 150 -9.35 -14.15 1.36
N ALA A 151 -8.05 -14.10 1.04
CA ALA A 151 -7.06 -13.35 1.82
C ALA A 151 -7.34 -11.83 1.89
N ARG A 152 -8.14 -11.30 0.96
CA ARG A 152 -8.55 -9.89 0.93
C ARG A 152 -9.87 -9.63 1.67
N TRP A 153 -10.56 -10.66 2.17
CA TRP A 153 -11.83 -10.49 2.85
C TRP A 153 -11.62 -9.88 4.24
N SER A 154 -12.51 -8.95 4.60
CA SER A 154 -12.54 -8.36 5.94
C SER A 154 -13.73 -8.91 6.69
N GLU A 155 -13.50 -9.34 7.93
CA GLU A 155 -14.59 -9.70 8.84
C GLU A 155 -15.33 -8.47 9.41
N GLY A 156 -14.89 -7.27 9.03
CA GLY A 156 -15.41 -6.02 9.55
C GLY A 156 -14.90 -5.71 10.96
N VAL A 157 -15.69 -4.94 11.70
CA VAL A 157 -15.37 -4.50 13.06
C VAL A 157 -16.38 -5.05 14.04
N THR A 158 -15.94 -5.27 15.28
CA THR A 158 -16.84 -5.61 16.39
C THR A 158 -17.78 -4.43 16.65
N ALA A 159 -19.08 -4.66 16.54
CA ALA A 159 -20.08 -3.61 16.63
C ALA A 159 -21.43 -4.13 17.09
N ALA A 160 -22.16 -3.32 17.85
CA ALA A 160 -23.59 -3.48 18.11
C ALA A 160 -24.41 -2.68 17.09
N LEU A 161 -25.56 -3.21 16.71
CA LEU A 161 -26.45 -2.66 15.68
C LEU A 161 -27.88 -2.59 16.23
N LEU A 162 -28.61 -1.53 15.89
CA LEU A 162 -30.04 -1.39 16.15
C LEU A 162 -30.69 -0.69 14.96
N ASP A 163 -31.61 -1.38 14.31
CA ASP A 163 -32.52 -0.83 13.31
C ASP A 163 -33.95 -0.81 13.89
N TYR A 164 -34.73 0.22 13.56
CA TYR A 164 -36.10 0.35 14.03
C TYR A 164 -36.99 1.03 13.00
N ASN A 165 -38.22 0.53 12.88
CA ASN A 165 -39.26 1.06 12.02
C ASN A 165 -40.55 1.28 12.81
N LEU A 166 -40.95 2.55 12.94
CA LEU A 166 -42.20 2.95 13.57
C LEU A 166 -43.17 3.41 12.48
N MET A 167 -44.31 2.72 12.37
CA MET A 167 -45.41 3.15 11.51
C MET A 167 -46.59 3.59 12.37
N ALA A 168 -47.16 4.73 12.00
CA ALA A 168 -48.39 5.25 12.58
C ALA A 168 -49.38 5.47 11.45
N ASN A 169 -50.57 4.90 11.57
CA ASN A 169 -51.65 5.09 10.61
C ASN A 169 -52.90 5.59 11.33
N ARG A 170 -53.65 6.48 10.68
CA ARG A 170 -54.90 7.01 11.20
C ARG A 170 -55.96 6.90 10.12
N TYR A 171 -57.03 6.20 10.43
CA TYR A 171 -58.17 5.99 9.56
C TYR A 171 -59.34 6.86 10.03
N MET A 172 -59.81 7.76 9.17
CA MET A 172 -60.90 8.70 9.45
C MET A 172 -61.99 8.62 8.37
N PRO A 173 -62.94 7.67 8.50
CA PRO A 173 -64.01 7.50 7.51
C PRO A 173 -65.09 8.60 7.60
N HIS A 174 -65.83 8.82 6.51
CA HIS A 174 -66.95 9.78 6.48
C HIS A 174 -68.16 9.37 7.34
N GLN A 175 -68.33 8.06 7.61
CA GLN A 175 -69.28 7.52 8.58
C GLN A 175 -68.60 6.42 9.40
N GLY A 176 -68.86 6.38 10.71
CA GLY A 176 -68.24 5.42 11.64
C GLY A 176 -67.14 6.05 12.50
N GLU A 177 -66.45 5.21 13.28
CA GLU A 177 -65.42 5.66 14.22
C GLU A 177 -64.04 5.85 13.55
N THR A 178 -63.30 6.84 14.06
CA THR A 178 -61.88 7.02 13.72
C THR A 178 -61.04 6.02 14.49
N SER A 179 -60.05 5.42 13.82
CA SER A 179 -59.07 4.55 14.48
C SER A 179 -57.65 5.02 14.21
N THR A 180 -56.76 4.76 15.16
CA THR A 180 -55.33 5.02 15.03
C THR A 180 -54.60 3.73 15.40
N SER A 181 -53.63 3.33 14.59
CA SER A 181 -52.80 2.15 14.82
C SER A 181 -51.33 2.53 14.79
N TYR A 182 -50.56 1.95 15.72
CA TYR A 182 -49.11 2.07 15.77
C TYR A 182 -48.51 0.68 15.68
N SER A 183 -47.45 0.54 14.91
CA SER A 183 -46.66 -0.69 14.84
C SER A 183 -45.19 -0.34 14.88
N LEU A 184 -44.45 -1.04 15.73
CA LEU A 184 -43.01 -0.91 15.87
C LEU A 184 -42.39 -2.28 15.61
N TYR A 185 -41.43 -2.32 14.69
CA TYR A 185 -40.58 -3.47 14.44
C TYR A 185 -39.13 -2.98 14.40
N GLY A 186 -38.17 -3.85 14.68
CA GLY A 186 -36.77 -3.47 14.61
C GLY A 186 -35.89 -4.70 14.70
N THR A 187 -34.62 -4.54 14.35
CA THR A 187 -33.64 -5.62 14.44
C THR A 187 -32.47 -5.13 15.28
N ALA A 188 -32.18 -5.84 16.37
CA ALA A 188 -30.94 -5.69 17.11
C ALA A 188 -29.88 -6.67 16.57
N GLY A 189 -28.61 -6.30 16.63
CA GLY A 189 -27.54 -7.16 16.17
C GLY A 189 -26.21 -6.93 16.85
N PHE A 190 -25.33 -7.92 16.75
CA PHE A 190 -23.95 -7.83 17.20
C PHE A 190 -23.03 -8.56 16.22
N ASN A 191 -21.92 -7.93 15.87
CA ASN A 191 -20.87 -8.49 15.03
C ASN A 191 -19.63 -8.73 15.91
N LEU A 192 -19.02 -9.91 15.80
CA LEU A 192 -17.76 -10.25 16.45
C LEU A 192 -16.92 -11.15 15.53
N GLY A 193 -15.94 -10.55 14.84
CA GLY A 193 -15.23 -11.23 13.77
C GLY A 193 -16.22 -11.77 12.73
N ALA A 194 -16.07 -13.05 12.36
CA ALA A 194 -16.94 -13.68 11.38
C ALA A 194 -18.39 -13.92 11.85
N TRP A 195 -18.67 -13.82 13.14
CA TRP A 195 -20.01 -14.05 13.69
C TRP A 195 -20.90 -12.82 13.55
N ARG A 196 -22.12 -13.04 13.05
CA ARG A 196 -23.15 -12.01 12.82
C ARG A 196 -24.45 -12.46 13.48
N LEU A 197 -24.74 -11.96 14.68
CA LEU A 197 -25.97 -12.27 15.43
C LEU A 197 -27.04 -11.21 15.13
N ARG A 198 -28.29 -11.63 14.92
CA ARG A 198 -29.44 -10.76 14.65
C ARG A 198 -30.67 -11.25 15.43
N SER A 199 -31.50 -10.33 15.90
CA SER A 199 -32.77 -10.59 16.57
C SER A 199 -33.80 -9.53 16.17
N ASP A 200 -34.99 -9.95 15.80
CA ASP A 200 -36.15 -9.10 15.49
C ASP A 200 -37.09 -8.92 16.70
#